data_AF-A0A1U7PSC8-F1
#
_entry.id   AF-A0A1U7PSC8-F1
#
_cell.length_a   1.000
_cell.length_b   1.000
_cell.length_c   1.000
_cell.angle_alpha   90.00
_cell.angle_beta   90.00
_cell.angle_gamma   90.00
#
_symmetry.space_group_name_H-M   'P 1'
#
loop_
_entity.id
_entity.type
_entity.pdbx_description
1 polymer ?
#
loop_
_entity_poly.entity_id
_entity_poly.type
_entity_poly.pdbx_seq_one_letter_code
_entity_poly.pdbx_strand_id
1 'polypeptide(L)'
;MLSQQTIDIVKSTVPVLEQHGKTITTVFYKNLFEAHPELLNIFNHANQSRGRQQTALANTVLAAAKYIDNLEAIVPVVVQIGQKHRGLNVRPEHYPIVGYHLLGAIKEVLGDAATPEIIGAWGEAYEAIADAFIGVEKGMYEEATQQENGWDGFKDFVVAKKVEESDVITSFYLKPADGKGVPSYIPGQYLTVRVSIPGEKYTMIRQYSLSRAPREDMFRISVKREDECNPEGRVSTFLHRQVNVGDTVEVSAPAGVFHLDTKAATPVTLISGGVGLTPMTAMFEHITGRQPERPVSFIHSARNPQVQAFDGDLREMAAESEHATYAVRYSETDGFLDRNFLESRVLDGSDVYICGPAPFMNAMILELKALGVPMEQIHYEFFGPAAELEAVTA
;
A
#
# COMPACT_ATOMS: atom_id res chain seq x y z
N MET A 1 14.39 27.98 -0.30
CA MET A 1 15.49 27.42 -1.11
C MET A 1 16.68 27.25 -0.19
N LEU A 2 17.31 26.08 -0.23
CA LEU A 2 18.47 25.77 0.61
C LEU A 2 19.72 26.46 0.07
N SER A 3 20.66 26.80 0.96
CA SER A 3 21.95 27.35 0.54
C SER A 3 22.82 26.28 -0.12
N GLN A 4 23.74 26.67 -1.01
CA GLN A 4 24.68 25.71 -1.60
C GLN A 4 25.52 25.00 -0.54
N GLN A 5 25.90 25.72 0.52
CA GLN A 5 26.63 25.16 1.65
C GLN A 5 25.80 24.07 2.36
N THR A 6 24.51 24.31 2.60
CA THR A 6 23.59 23.31 3.17
C THR A 6 23.54 22.05 2.32
N ILE A 7 23.38 22.22 1.00
CA ILE A 7 23.33 21.12 0.04
C ILE A 7 24.62 20.29 0.07
N ASP A 8 25.79 20.95 0.07
CA ASP A 8 27.09 20.28 0.06
C ASP A 8 27.32 19.49 1.37
N ILE A 9 26.94 20.06 2.52
CA ILE A 9 27.02 19.39 3.83
C ILE A 9 26.12 18.15 3.85
N VAL A 10 24.86 18.28 3.43
CA VAL A 10 23.92 17.17 3.39
C VAL A 10 24.46 16.06 2.51
N LYS A 11 24.80 16.36 1.25
CA LYS A 11 25.32 15.37 0.29
C LYS A 11 26.59 14.67 0.77
N SER A 12 27.53 15.41 1.35
CA SER A 12 28.79 14.82 1.85
C SER A 12 28.61 13.96 3.10
N THR A 13 27.54 14.15 3.86
CA THR A 13 27.27 13.39 5.09
C THR A 13 26.28 12.23 4.92
N VAL A 14 25.54 12.15 3.79
CA VAL A 14 24.67 11.01 3.47
C VAL A 14 25.36 9.64 3.66
N PRO A 15 26.59 9.38 3.14
CA PRO A 15 27.21 8.06 3.26
C PRO A 15 27.44 7.63 4.72
N VAL A 16 27.74 8.59 5.59
CA VAL A 16 27.94 8.33 7.03
C VAL A 16 26.61 7.95 7.68
N LEU A 17 25.53 8.68 7.35
CA LEU A 17 24.20 8.35 7.88
C LEU A 17 23.67 7.01 7.35
N GLU A 18 23.97 6.64 6.10
CA GLU A 18 23.64 5.32 5.55
C GLU A 18 24.33 4.20 6.34
N GLN A 19 25.61 4.37 6.68
CA GLN A 19 26.36 3.41 7.50
C GLN A 19 25.75 3.23 8.90
N HIS A 20 25.22 4.30 9.49
CA HIS A 20 24.63 4.31 10.83
C HIS A 20 23.09 4.19 10.83
N GLY A 21 22.44 4.01 9.68
CA GLY A 21 21.01 4.17 9.51
C GLY A 21 20.16 3.27 10.43
N LYS A 22 20.58 2.01 10.62
CA LYS A 22 19.90 1.08 11.54
C LYS A 22 19.96 1.54 13.00
N THR A 23 21.09 2.08 13.43
CA THR A 23 21.26 2.56 14.81
C THR A 23 20.46 3.85 15.02
N ILE A 24 20.58 4.80 14.08
CA ILE A 24 19.83 6.07 14.10
C ILE A 24 18.32 5.80 14.18
N THR A 25 17.82 4.90 13.33
CA THR A 25 16.38 4.56 13.33
C THR A 25 15.92 3.89 14.60
N THR A 26 16.76 3.04 15.20
CA THR A 26 16.45 2.41 16.49
C THR A 26 16.32 3.46 17.60
N VAL A 27 17.27 4.40 17.69
CA VAL A 27 17.25 5.50 18.66
C VAL A 27 16.06 6.43 18.40
N PHE A 28 15.82 6.79 17.14
CA PHE A 28 14.70 7.62 16.72
C PHE A 28 13.36 7.08 17.21
N TYR A 29 13.03 5.81 16.89
CA TYR A 29 11.73 5.25 17.27
C TYR A 29 11.58 5.07 18.78
N LYS A 30 12.67 4.72 19.48
CA LYS A 30 12.65 4.64 20.94
C LYS A 30 12.29 6.01 21.54
N ASN A 31 13.05 7.04 21.21
CA ASN A 31 12.88 8.38 21.77
C ASN A 31 11.52 8.99 21.35
N LEU A 32 11.09 8.76 20.11
CA LEU A 32 9.80 9.21 19.59
C LEU A 32 8.65 8.65 20.42
N PHE A 33 8.59 7.33 20.66
CA PHE A 33 7.45 6.72 21.37
C PHE A 33 7.51 6.86 22.88
N GLU A 34 8.70 7.08 23.46
CA GLU A 34 8.83 7.48 24.86
C GLU A 34 8.24 8.87 25.10
N ALA A 35 8.48 9.82 24.18
CA ALA A 35 7.97 11.18 24.27
C ALA A 35 6.51 11.33 23.77
N HIS A 36 6.15 10.60 22.72
CA HIS A 36 4.87 10.67 22.01
C HIS A 36 4.20 9.29 21.87
N PRO A 37 3.81 8.66 22.99
CA PRO A 37 3.17 7.35 22.96
C PRO A 37 1.84 7.34 22.21
N GLU A 38 1.19 8.49 21.99
CA GLU A 38 -0.02 8.63 21.18
C GLU A 38 0.18 8.26 19.70
N LEU A 39 1.40 8.42 19.16
CA LEU A 39 1.71 8.08 17.77
C LEU A 39 1.65 6.57 17.51
N LEU A 40 1.67 5.75 18.57
CA LEU A 40 1.44 4.32 18.46
C LEU A 40 0.04 3.97 17.94
N ASN A 41 -0.93 4.90 17.97
CA ASN A 41 -2.22 4.73 17.31
C ASN A 41 -2.14 4.80 15.77
N ILE A 42 -1.04 5.35 15.22
CA ILE A 42 -0.81 5.54 13.78
C ILE A 42 0.21 4.51 13.27
N PHE A 43 1.31 4.32 13.99
CA PHE A 43 2.38 3.42 13.59
C PHE A 43 1.99 1.94 13.77
N ASN A 44 2.51 1.08 12.88
CA ASN A 44 2.21 -0.35 12.94
C ASN A 44 3.13 -1.09 13.93
N HIS A 45 2.57 -1.47 15.08
CA HIS A 45 3.24 -2.26 16.12
C HIS A 45 3.90 -3.57 15.65
N ALA A 46 3.26 -4.30 14.74
CA ALA A 46 3.78 -5.60 14.28
C ALA A 46 5.07 -5.45 13.46
N ASN A 47 5.24 -4.30 12.80
CA ASN A 47 6.47 -4.01 12.08
C ASN A 47 7.59 -3.54 13.01
N GLN A 48 7.24 -2.93 14.15
CA GLN A 48 8.20 -2.51 15.18
C GLN A 48 8.85 -3.71 15.88
N SER A 49 8.05 -4.71 16.29
CA SER A 49 8.57 -5.90 16.96
C SER A 49 9.45 -6.77 16.07
N ARG A 50 9.32 -6.64 14.74
CA ARG A 50 10.12 -7.37 13.74
C ARG A 50 11.31 -6.56 13.20
N GLY A 51 11.47 -5.30 13.62
CA GLY A 51 12.53 -4.39 13.16
C GLY A 51 12.45 -3.96 11.69
N ARG A 52 11.30 -4.20 11.02
CA ARG A 52 11.17 -4.10 9.54
C ARG A 52 10.74 -2.72 9.03
N GLN A 53 10.14 -1.89 9.87
CA GLN A 53 9.80 -0.50 9.53
C GLN A 53 10.86 0.51 9.98
N GLN A 54 11.83 0.07 10.78
CA GLN A 54 12.85 0.97 11.32
C GLN A 54 13.64 1.65 10.19
N THR A 55 13.98 0.93 9.13
CA THR A 55 14.79 1.45 8.02
C THR A 55 14.01 2.29 6.98
N ALA A 56 12.72 2.02 6.72
CA ALA A 56 12.04 2.60 5.56
C ALA A 56 11.95 4.13 5.61
N LEU A 57 11.49 4.70 6.73
CA LEU A 57 11.34 6.15 6.86
C LEU A 57 12.69 6.88 6.73
N ALA A 58 13.71 6.42 7.46
CA ALA A 58 15.03 7.05 7.40
C ALA A 58 15.67 6.86 6.03
N ASN A 59 15.54 5.69 5.39
CA ASN A 59 16.04 5.48 4.04
C ASN A 59 15.34 6.40 3.04
N THR A 60 14.04 6.66 3.19
CA THR A 60 13.34 7.64 2.35
C THR A 60 13.88 9.05 2.56
N VAL A 61 14.12 9.48 3.81
CA VAL A 61 14.70 10.80 4.08
C VAL A 61 16.13 10.91 3.53
N LEU A 62 16.95 9.85 3.69
CA LEU A 62 18.30 9.78 3.13
C LEU A 62 18.30 9.76 1.60
N ALA A 63 17.37 9.04 0.98
CA ALA A 63 17.21 9.02 -0.47
C ALA A 63 16.79 10.40 -0.98
N ALA A 64 15.81 11.05 -0.33
CA ALA A 64 15.40 12.40 -0.66
C ALA A 64 16.54 13.41 -0.51
N ALA A 65 17.39 13.24 0.52
CA ALA A 65 18.57 14.07 0.74
C ALA A 65 19.61 13.98 -0.40
N LYS A 66 19.68 12.87 -1.15
CA LYS A 66 20.54 12.77 -2.35
C LYS A 66 20.06 13.70 -3.49
N TYR A 67 18.76 14.00 -3.52
CA TYR A 67 18.10 14.85 -4.52
C TYR A 67 17.71 16.22 -3.94
N ILE A 68 18.35 16.66 -2.86
CA ILE A 68 17.96 17.87 -2.12
C ILE A 68 18.08 19.17 -2.94
N ASP A 69 18.87 19.16 -4.01
CA ASP A 69 19.01 20.23 -5.00
C ASP A 69 18.06 20.11 -6.20
N ASN A 70 17.30 19.01 -6.28
CA ASN A 70 16.28 18.76 -7.30
C ASN A 70 15.08 18.01 -6.68
N LEU A 71 14.36 18.68 -5.79
CA LEU A 71 13.18 18.10 -5.12
C LEU A 71 12.05 17.74 -6.10
N GLU A 72 12.02 18.32 -7.29
CA GLU A 72 11.05 17.93 -8.32
C GLU A 72 11.23 16.46 -8.75
N ALA A 73 12.46 15.96 -8.75
CA ALA A 73 12.76 14.57 -9.12
C ALA A 73 12.18 13.54 -8.14
N ILE A 74 11.91 13.94 -6.89
CA ILE A 74 11.34 13.03 -5.88
C ILE A 74 9.81 13.08 -5.84
N VAL A 75 9.17 14.00 -6.57
CA VAL A 75 7.70 14.17 -6.58
C VAL A 75 6.95 12.86 -6.81
N PRO A 76 7.31 11.98 -7.77
CA PRO A 76 6.62 10.70 -7.94
C PRO A 76 6.64 9.82 -6.67
N VAL A 77 7.76 9.81 -5.94
CA VAL A 77 7.92 9.07 -4.68
C VAL A 77 7.11 9.74 -3.57
N VAL A 78 7.13 11.08 -3.49
CA VAL A 78 6.31 11.86 -2.55
C VAL A 78 4.82 11.58 -2.78
N VAL A 79 4.37 11.50 -4.04
CA VAL A 79 2.98 11.16 -4.37
C VAL A 79 2.62 9.76 -3.90
N GLN A 80 3.48 8.77 -4.17
CA GLN A 80 3.25 7.39 -3.74
C GLN A 80 3.13 7.26 -2.21
N ILE A 81 4.04 7.91 -1.47
CA ILE A 81 4.03 7.89 0.00
C ILE A 81 2.89 8.76 0.55
N GLY A 82 2.61 9.89 -0.07
CA GLY A 82 1.54 10.82 0.29
C GLY A 82 0.17 10.16 0.29
N GLN A 83 -0.12 9.28 -0.67
CA GLN A 83 -1.35 8.48 -0.69
C GLN A 83 -1.49 7.63 0.58
N LYS A 84 -0.39 7.04 1.05
CA LYS A 84 -0.36 6.26 2.29
C LYS A 84 -0.49 7.15 3.53
N HIS A 85 0.23 8.27 3.57
CA HIS A 85 0.15 9.25 4.66
C HIS A 85 -1.27 9.78 4.84
N ARG A 86 -1.92 10.16 3.75
CA ARG A 86 -3.31 10.61 3.76
C ARG A 86 -4.26 9.51 4.23
N GLY A 87 -4.09 8.27 3.77
CA GLY A 87 -4.83 7.11 4.30
C GLY A 87 -4.62 6.85 5.80
N LEU A 88 -3.41 7.11 6.31
CA LEU A 88 -3.05 7.00 7.72
C LEU A 88 -3.43 8.23 8.56
N ASN A 89 -4.01 9.26 7.95
CA ASN A 89 -4.34 10.52 8.59
C ASN A 89 -3.11 11.26 9.17
N VAL A 90 -1.98 11.24 8.45
CA VAL A 90 -0.78 12.04 8.79
C VAL A 90 -1.07 13.52 8.53
N ARG A 91 -0.71 14.39 9.48
CA ARG A 91 -1.02 15.82 9.47
C ARG A 91 0.25 16.67 9.57
N PRO A 92 0.20 17.96 9.15
CA PRO A 92 1.34 18.87 9.23
C PRO A 92 1.98 18.93 10.62
N GLU A 93 1.18 18.89 11.69
CA GLU A 93 1.66 18.89 13.08
C GLU A 93 2.50 17.67 13.47
N HIS A 94 2.43 16.56 12.72
CA HIS A 94 3.28 15.39 12.96
C HIS A 94 4.72 15.59 12.47
N TYR A 95 4.94 16.43 11.45
CA TYR A 95 6.27 16.62 10.84
C TYR A 95 7.29 17.26 11.79
N PRO A 96 6.99 18.33 12.54
CA PRO A 96 7.92 18.88 13.52
C PRO A 96 8.34 17.86 14.58
N ILE A 97 7.42 17.00 15.02
CA ILE A 97 7.68 15.94 16.01
C ILE A 97 8.69 14.95 15.45
N VAL A 98 8.44 14.43 14.23
CA VAL A 98 9.33 13.49 13.56
C VAL A 98 10.72 14.12 13.33
N GLY A 99 10.78 15.36 12.86
CA GLY A 99 12.04 16.08 12.61
C GLY A 99 12.89 16.24 13.87
N TYR A 100 12.26 16.67 14.97
CA TYR A 100 12.93 16.82 16.26
C TYR A 100 13.59 15.52 16.73
N HIS A 101 12.84 14.41 16.73
CA HIS A 101 13.36 13.13 17.19
C HIS A 101 14.36 12.51 16.22
N LEU A 102 14.22 12.73 14.91
CA LEU A 102 15.16 12.23 13.91
C LEU A 102 16.53 12.92 14.02
N LEU A 103 16.54 14.26 14.08
CA LEU A 103 17.77 15.04 14.25
C LEU A 103 18.42 14.76 15.62
N GLY A 104 17.60 14.60 16.66
CA GLY A 104 18.05 14.17 17.99
C GLY A 104 18.76 12.82 17.95
N ALA A 105 18.19 11.84 17.23
CA ALA A 105 18.78 10.51 17.07
C ALA A 105 20.08 10.54 16.26
N ILE A 106 20.15 11.34 15.18
CA ILE A 106 21.40 11.54 14.42
C ILE A 106 22.49 12.10 15.34
N LYS A 107 22.16 13.12 16.14
CA LYS A 107 23.09 13.74 17.08
C LYS A 107 23.57 12.75 18.16
N GLU A 108 22.66 11.97 18.72
CA GLU A 108 22.99 10.96 19.74
C GLU A 108 23.93 9.88 19.18
N VAL A 109 23.67 9.39 17.97
CA VAL A 109 24.45 8.30 17.37
C VAL A 109 25.82 8.75 16.87
N LEU A 110 25.90 9.94 16.26
CA LEU A 110 27.17 10.45 15.74
C LEU A 110 28.02 11.17 16.79
N GLY A 111 27.43 11.60 17.91
CA GLY A 111 28.14 12.30 18.98
C GLY A 111 28.86 13.55 18.47
N ASP A 112 30.16 13.66 18.73
CA ASP A 112 30.99 14.81 18.33
C ASP A 112 31.09 14.99 16.81
N ALA A 113 30.83 13.93 16.02
CA ALA A 113 30.81 14.02 14.56
C ALA A 113 29.56 14.74 14.03
N ALA A 114 28.47 14.84 14.81
CA ALA A 114 27.30 15.65 14.50
C ALA A 114 27.51 17.09 14.96
N THR A 115 28.38 17.82 14.25
CA THR A 115 28.65 19.24 14.54
C THR A 115 27.37 20.08 14.44
N PRO A 116 27.29 21.24 15.11
CA PRO A 116 26.13 22.13 15.01
C PRO A 116 25.80 22.53 13.57
N GLU A 117 26.82 22.68 12.73
CA GLU A 117 26.68 22.99 11.30
C GLU A 117 26.03 21.84 10.53
N ILE A 118 26.43 20.59 10.80
CA ILE A 118 25.83 19.39 10.19
C ILE A 118 24.37 19.26 10.62
N ILE A 119 24.08 19.36 11.93
CA ILE A 119 22.70 19.25 12.44
C ILE A 119 21.82 20.38 11.91
N GLY A 120 22.34 21.61 11.81
CA GLY A 120 21.62 22.72 11.20
C GLY A 120 21.27 22.47 9.74
N ALA A 121 22.24 22.01 8.94
CA ALA A 121 22.03 21.69 7.54
C ALA A 121 20.99 20.57 7.32
N TRP A 122 21.02 19.53 8.15
CA TRP A 122 20.02 18.46 8.12
C TRP A 122 18.64 18.93 8.61
N GLY A 123 18.58 19.90 9.52
CA GLY A 123 17.32 20.56 9.91
C GLY A 123 16.67 21.28 8.74
N GLU A 124 17.42 22.14 8.05
CA GLU A 124 16.93 22.83 6.86
C GLU A 124 16.50 21.84 5.75
N ALA A 125 17.28 20.78 5.53
CA ALA A 125 16.94 19.76 4.54
C ALA A 125 15.67 19.00 4.90
N TYR A 126 15.49 18.64 6.18
CA TYR A 126 14.28 17.98 6.66
C TYR A 126 13.05 18.87 6.45
N GLU A 127 13.13 20.15 6.80
CA GLU A 127 12.03 21.11 6.60
C GLU A 127 11.65 21.22 5.13
N ALA A 128 12.64 21.34 4.22
CA ALA A 128 12.38 21.40 2.78
C ALA A 128 11.68 20.14 2.24
N ILE A 129 12.08 18.96 2.73
CA ILE A 129 11.42 17.69 2.38
C ILE A 129 10.01 17.65 2.97
N ALA A 130 9.85 17.98 4.26
CA ALA A 130 8.57 17.99 4.95
C ALA A 130 7.55 18.91 4.27
N ASP A 131 7.96 20.12 3.86
CA ASP A 131 7.12 21.07 3.14
C ASP A 131 6.62 20.50 1.79
N ALA A 132 7.47 19.76 1.07
CA ALA A 132 7.08 19.11 -0.17
C ALA A 132 6.01 18.03 0.07
N PHE A 133 6.16 17.22 1.11
CA PHE A 133 5.15 16.23 1.52
C PHE A 133 3.85 16.90 1.95
N ILE A 134 3.92 17.90 2.84
CA ILE A 134 2.75 18.63 3.34
C ILE A 134 1.96 19.27 2.19
N GLY A 135 2.67 19.88 1.22
CA GLY A 135 2.04 20.48 0.05
C GLY A 135 1.29 19.47 -0.83
N VAL A 136 1.93 18.33 -1.14
CA VAL A 136 1.32 17.25 -1.93
C VAL A 136 0.14 16.62 -1.20
N GLU A 137 0.30 16.31 0.08
CA GLU A 137 -0.73 15.67 0.90
C GLU A 137 -1.94 16.58 1.10
N LYS A 138 -1.73 17.90 1.25
CA LYS A 138 -2.82 18.88 1.31
C LYS A 138 -3.74 18.77 0.10
N GLY A 139 -3.17 18.71 -1.11
CA GLY A 139 -3.95 18.51 -2.34
C GLY A 139 -4.74 17.19 -2.30
N MET A 140 -4.13 16.11 -1.83
CA MET A 140 -4.81 14.81 -1.72
C MET A 140 -5.97 14.81 -0.70
N TYR A 141 -5.83 15.52 0.42
CA TYR A 141 -6.92 15.70 1.39
C TYR A 141 -8.06 16.53 0.80
N GLU A 142 -7.74 17.62 0.08
CA GLU A 142 -8.72 18.46 -0.62
C GLU A 142 -9.47 17.67 -1.68
N GLU A 143 -8.78 16.93 -2.55
CA GLU A 143 -9.37 16.07 -3.57
C GLU A 143 -10.31 15.01 -2.97
N ALA A 144 -9.90 14.35 -1.89
CA ALA A 144 -10.71 13.33 -1.22
C ALA A 144 -11.98 13.93 -0.58
N THR A 145 -11.90 15.16 -0.08
CA THR A 145 -13.01 15.84 0.60
C THR A 145 -13.99 16.49 -0.37
N GLN A 146 -13.49 16.99 -1.52
CA GLN A 146 -14.29 17.67 -2.53
C GLN A 146 -15.09 16.71 -3.43
N GLN A 147 -14.73 15.42 -3.47
CA GLN A 147 -15.53 14.40 -4.14
C GLN A 147 -16.93 14.29 -3.54
N GLU A 148 -17.91 13.94 -4.36
CA GLU A 148 -19.24 13.61 -3.88
C GLU A 148 -19.16 12.46 -2.87
N ASN A 149 -19.80 12.64 -1.70
CA ASN A 149 -19.70 11.74 -0.55
C ASN A 149 -18.28 11.56 0.05
N GLY A 150 -17.31 12.39 -0.37
CA GLY A 150 -15.96 12.45 0.17
C GLY A 150 -15.89 12.92 1.62
N TRP A 151 -14.77 12.63 2.29
CA TRP A 151 -14.52 13.06 3.67
C TRP A 151 -13.02 13.14 3.99
N ASP A 152 -12.71 13.85 5.07
CA ASP A 152 -11.37 13.97 5.65
C ASP A 152 -11.21 13.02 6.84
N GLY A 153 -10.03 12.39 6.96
CA GLY A 153 -9.67 11.50 8.06
C GLY A 153 -10.44 10.19 8.08
N PHE A 154 -10.83 9.75 9.27
CA PHE A 154 -11.56 8.51 9.48
C PHE A 154 -13.05 8.77 9.68
N LYS A 155 -13.86 7.94 9.02
CA LYS A 155 -15.33 7.96 9.10
C LYS A 155 -15.85 6.59 9.51
N ASP A 156 -16.91 6.57 10.30
CA ASP A 156 -17.59 5.36 10.73
C ASP A 156 -18.34 4.69 9.57
N PHE A 157 -18.11 3.39 9.42
CA PHE A 157 -18.81 2.51 8.49
C PHE A 157 -19.34 1.29 9.22
N VAL A 158 -20.58 0.91 8.92
CA VAL A 158 -21.23 -0.30 9.43
C VAL A 158 -20.97 -1.47 8.49
N VAL A 159 -20.64 -2.62 9.06
CA VAL A 159 -20.56 -3.88 8.32
C VAL A 159 -21.98 -4.33 7.96
N ALA A 160 -22.40 -4.05 6.72
CA ALA A 160 -23.72 -4.38 6.22
C ALA A 160 -23.85 -5.86 5.81
N LYS A 161 -22.75 -6.48 5.40
CA LYS A 161 -22.70 -7.90 5.04
C LYS A 161 -21.29 -8.45 5.30
N LYS A 162 -21.22 -9.73 5.69
CA LYS A 162 -19.99 -10.50 5.87
C LYS A 162 -20.14 -11.83 5.13
N VAL A 163 -19.20 -12.16 4.25
CA VAL A 163 -19.26 -13.35 3.38
C VAL A 163 -17.94 -14.10 3.46
N GLU A 164 -17.99 -15.37 3.81
CA GLU A 164 -16.82 -16.25 3.69
C GLU A 164 -16.65 -16.63 2.22
N GLU A 165 -15.56 -16.18 1.62
CA GLU A 165 -15.25 -16.36 0.20
C GLU A 165 -14.34 -17.59 -0.02
N SER A 166 -13.62 -17.99 1.03
CA SER A 166 -12.81 -19.22 1.10
C SER A 166 -12.51 -19.56 2.57
N ASP A 167 -11.79 -20.64 2.84
CA ASP A 167 -11.40 -21.05 4.20
C ASP A 167 -10.60 -19.97 4.96
N VAL A 168 -9.97 -19.06 4.21
CA VAL A 168 -9.06 -18.04 4.74
C VAL A 168 -9.43 -16.62 4.34
N ILE A 169 -10.35 -16.38 3.40
CA ILE A 169 -10.72 -15.03 2.95
C ILE A 169 -12.20 -14.75 3.26
N THR A 170 -12.46 -13.58 3.87
CA THR A 170 -13.82 -13.10 4.14
C THR A 170 -13.98 -11.69 3.58
N SER A 171 -15.05 -11.45 2.83
CA SER A 171 -15.46 -10.13 2.37
C SER A 171 -16.34 -9.41 3.39
N PHE A 172 -16.07 -8.12 3.56
CA PHE A 172 -16.83 -7.20 4.40
C PHE A 172 -17.38 -6.09 3.52
N TYR A 173 -18.69 -5.91 3.59
CA TYR A 173 -19.42 -4.88 2.86
C TYR A 173 -19.71 -3.73 3.80
N LEU A 174 -19.19 -2.55 3.47
CA LEU A 174 -19.14 -1.42 4.38
C LEU A 174 -20.04 -0.31 3.86
N LYS A 175 -21.04 0.07 4.66
CA LYS A 175 -21.90 1.24 4.41
C LYS A 175 -21.56 2.36 5.38
N PRO A 176 -21.55 3.63 4.95
CA PRO A 176 -21.25 4.73 5.86
C PRO A 176 -22.35 4.83 6.93
N ALA A 177 -21.95 5.03 8.19
CA ALA A 177 -22.87 5.03 9.33
C ALA A 177 -23.87 6.21 9.30
N ASP A 178 -23.54 7.29 8.57
CA ASP A 178 -24.43 8.45 8.36
C ASP A 178 -25.51 8.22 7.29
N GLY A 179 -25.56 7.04 6.68
CA GLY A 179 -26.57 6.66 5.70
C GLY A 179 -26.42 7.33 4.32
N LYS A 180 -25.33 8.07 4.08
CA LYS A 180 -25.04 8.66 2.77
C LYS A 180 -24.49 7.62 1.78
N GLY A 181 -24.18 8.06 0.56
CA GLY A 181 -23.43 7.24 -0.39
C GLY A 181 -21.94 7.17 -0.05
N VAL A 182 -21.19 6.53 -0.93
CA VAL A 182 -19.73 6.50 -0.91
C VAL A 182 -19.16 7.21 -2.14
N PRO A 183 -17.96 7.81 -2.06
CA PRO A 183 -17.31 8.38 -3.22
C PRO A 183 -16.93 7.28 -4.21
N SER A 184 -16.82 7.67 -5.48
CA SER A 184 -16.23 6.79 -6.49
C SER A 184 -14.75 6.55 -6.20
N TYR A 185 -14.16 5.57 -6.88
CA TYR A 185 -12.74 5.24 -6.78
C TYR A 185 -12.27 4.59 -8.08
N ILE A 186 -10.96 4.45 -8.23
CA ILE A 186 -10.38 3.75 -9.38
C ILE A 186 -10.07 2.30 -8.99
N PRO A 187 -10.52 1.28 -9.75
CA PRO A 187 -10.23 -0.11 -9.45
C PRO A 187 -8.74 -0.36 -9.24
N GLY A 188 -8.39 -0.92 -8.08
CA GLY A 188 -7.00 -1.09 -7.62
C GLY A 188 -6.69 -0.32 -6.33
N GLN A 189 -7.38 0.80 -6.10
CA GLN A 189 -7.27 1.58 -4.87
C GLN A 189 -7.69 0.80 -3.61
N TYR A 190 -7.29 1.29 -2.44
CA TYR A 190 -7.54 0.67 -1.14
C TYR A 190 -8.24 1.62 -0.16
N LEU A 191 -8.87 1.04 0.85
CA LEU A 191 -9.28 1.74 2.07
C LEU A 191 -8.24 1.51 3.16
N THR A 192 -8.08 2.50 4.04
CA THR A 192 -7.34 2.32 5.29
C THR A 192 -8.35 2.12 6.41
N VAL A 193 -8.33 0.96 7.05
CA VAL A 193 -9.23 0.59 8.14
C VAL A 193 -8.53 0.76 9.48
N ARG A 194 -9.13 1.52 10.39
CA ARG A 194 -8.71 1.68 11.78
C ARG A 194 -9.67 0.92 12.69
N VAL A 195 -9.11 0.13 13.60
CA VAL A 195 -9.87 -0.65 14.58
C VAL A 195 -9.33 -0.46 15.99
N SER A 196 -10.24 -0.47 16.95
CA SER A 196 -9.94 -0.64 18.37
C SER A 196 -10.20 -2.10 18.75
N ILE A 197 -9.14 -2.85 19.06
CA ILE A 197 -9.25 -4.28 19.39
C ILE A 197 -9.41 -4.42 20.92
N PRO A 198 -10.42 -5.14 21.43
CA PRO A 198 -10.55 -5.38 22.87
C PRO A 198 -9.27 -5.96 23.49
N GLY A 199 -8.82 -5.35 24.58
CA GLY A 199 -7.56 -5.72 25.27
C GLY A 199 -6.31 -5.00 24.73
N GLU A 200 -6.41 -4.28 23.62
CA GLU A 200 -5.32 -3.44 23.11
C GLU A 200 -5.38 -2.02 23.61
N LYS A 201 -4.20 -1.48 23.92
CA LYS A 201 -4.04 -0.10 24.39
C LYS A 201 -4.20 0.92 23.26
N TYR A 202 -3.77 0.57 22.06
CA TYR A 202 -3.69 1.48 20.91
C TYR A 202 -4.54 0.95 19.75
N THR A 203 -5.04 1.87 18.92
CA THR A 203 -5.73 1.51 17.69
C THR A 203 -4.75 0.86 16.70
N MET A 204 -5.28 0.02 15.81
CA MET A 204 -4.50 -0.59 14.75
C MET A 204 -5.06 -0.23 13.39
N ILE A 205 -4.16 0.09 12.47
CA ILE A 205 -4.51 0.56 11.13
C ILE A 205 -3.97 -0.41 10.07
N ARG A 206 -4.79 -0.81 9.09
CA ARG A 206 -4.39 -1.65 7.95
C ARG A 206 -5.06 -1.20 6.66
N GLN A 207 -4.32 -1.29 5.57
CA GLN A 207 -4.84 -1.07 4.22
C GLN A 207 -5.46 -2.36 3.68
N TYR A 208 -6.61 -2.23 3.01
CA TYR A 208 -7.27 -3.32 2.29
C TYR A 208 -7.78 -2.80 0.94
N SER A 209 -7.36 -3.45 -0.15
CA SER A 209 -7.85 -3.12 -1.49
C SER A 209 -9.37 -3.19 -1.58
N LEU A 210 -9.94 -2.23 -2.30
CA LEU A 210 -11.32 -2.30 -2.74
C LEU A 210 -11.43 -3.44 -3.74
N SER A 211 -12.28 -4.41 -3.43
CA SER A 211 -12.34 -5.71 -4.11
C SER A 211 -13.51 -5.84 -5.08
N ARG A 212 -14.14 -4.71 -5.44
CA ARG A 212 -15.17 -4.60 -6.48
C ARG A 212 -14.93 -3.36 -7.33
N ALA A 213 -15.59 -3.31 -8.48
CA ALA A 213 -15.74 -2.07 -9.22
C ALA A 213 -16.61 -1.06 -8.41
N PRO A 214 -16.46 0.26 -8.64
CA PRO A 214 -17.20 1.30 -7.92
C PRO A 214 -18.72 1.11 -7.92
N ARG A 215 -19.31 1.31 -6.75
CA ARG A 215 -20.76 1.36 -6.48
C ARG A 215 -21.03 2.52 -5.54
N GLU A 216 -22.19 3.14 -5.67
CA GLU A 216 -22.53 4.39 -4.97
C GLU A 216 -22.92 4.18 -3.49
N ASP A 217 -23.25 2.95 -3.08
CA ASP A 217 -23.90 2.69 -1.80
C ASP A 217 -23.00 1.99 -0.76
N MET A 218 -21.94 1.32 -1.18
CA MET A 218 -21.04 0.59 -0.27
C MET A 218 -19.68 0.28 -0.88
N PHE A 219 -18.71 0.02 0.00
CA PHE A 219 -17.44 -0.59 -0.35
C PHE A 219 -17.43 -2.09 -0.07
N ARG A 220 -16.56 -2.84 -0.77
CA ARG A 220 -16.20 -4.22 -0.40
C ARG A 220 -14.70 -4.34 -0.20
N ILE A 221 -14.28 -4.70 1.02
CA ILE A 221 -12.92 -5.19 1.28
C ILE A 221 -12.95 -6.70 1.44
N SER A 222 -11.84 -7.37 1.13
CA SER A 222 -11.74 -8.82 1.28
C SER A 222 -10.43 -9.18 1.98
N VAL A 223 -10.56 -9.80 3.15
CA VAL A 223 -9.48 -9.89 4.13
C VAL A 223 -9.07 -11.35 4.26
N LYS A 224 -7.80 -11.65 4.02
CA LYS A 224 -7.21 -12.94 4.39
C LYS A 224 -6.92 -12.97 5.89
N ARG A 225 -7.33 -14.06 6.55
CA ARG A 225 -6.96 -14.36 7.94
C ARG A 225 -5.48 -14.73 7.99
N GLU A 226 -4.74 -14.09 8.88
CA GLU A 226 -3.29 -14.30 9.05
C GLU A 226 -3.00 -14.95 10.41
N ASP A 227 -3.78 -15.96 10.79
CA ASP A 227 -3.61 -16.73 12.03
C ASP A 227 -2.65 -17.92 11.90
N GLU A 228 -2.19 -18.23 10.67
CA GLU A 228 -1.08 -19.17 10.42
C GLU A 228 0.31 -18.51 10.57
N CYS A 229 0.36 -17.18 10.68
CA CYS A 229 1.61 -16.43 10.88
C CYS A 229 2.07 -16.43 12.35
N ASN A 230 3.38 -16.31 12.59
CA ASN A 230 3.92 -16.09 13.94
C ASN A 230 4.71 -14.75 14.04
N PRO A 231 4.26 -13.77 14.85
CA PRO A 231 2.97 -13.73 15.55
C PRO A 231 1.78 -13.64 14.58
N GLU A 232 0.59 -14.01 15.07
CA GLU A 232 -0.67 -13.93 14.33
C GLU A 232 -1.00 -12.49 13.91
N GLY A 233 -1.65 -12.35 12.76
CA GLY A 233 -2.16 -11.10 12.25
C GLY A 233 -3.33 -10.60 13.09
N ARG A 234 -3.09 -9.56 13.88
CA ARG A 234 -4.05 -9.04 14.87
C ARG A 234 -5.35 -8.51 14.27
N VAL A 235 -5.23 -7.61 13.28
CA VAL A 235 -6.39 -6.95 12.67
C VAL A 235 -7.19 -7.92 11.81
N SER A 236 -6.53 -8.74 10.99
CA SER A 236 -7.23 -9.72 10.15
C SER A 236 -7.97 -10.76 10.99
N THR A 237 -7.35 -11.25 12.07
CA THR A 237 -7.99 -12.20 13.00
C THR A 237 -9.15 -11.55 13.76
N PHE A 238 -9.02 -10.28 14.18
CA PHE A 238 -10.11 -9.52 14.80
C PHE A 238 -11.31 -9.36 13.86
N LEU A 239 -11.08 -8.92 12.62
CA LEU A 239 -12.13 -8.78 11.60
C LEU A 239 -12.85 -10.12 11.35
N HIS A 240 -12.09 -11.21 11.26
CA HIS A 240 -12.64 -12.55 11.04
C HIS A 240 -13.45 -13.06 12.24
N ARG A 241 -12.91 -12.98 13.45
CA ARG A 241 -13.44 -13.70 14.62
C ARG A 241 -14.40 -12.88 15.48
N GLN A 242 -14.32 -11.55 15.45
CA GLN A 242 -15.04 -10.69 16.40
C GLN A 242 -15.94 -9.66 15.72
N VAL A 243 -15.60 -9.19 14.52
CA VAL A 243 -16.45 -8.23 13.79
C VAL A 243 -17.59 -8.96 13.08
N ASN A 244 -18.81 -8.50 13.33
CA ASN A 244 -20.06 -9.06 12.81
C ASN A 244 -20.85 -8.01 12.02
N VAL A 245 -21.90 -8.46 11.34
CA VAL A 245 -22.86 -7.57 10.69
C VAL A 245 -23.50 -6.66 11.74
N GLY A 246 -23.54 -5.36 11.46
CA GLY A 246 -24.02 -4.32 12.37
C GLY A 246 -22.93 -3.63 13.19
N ASP A 247 -21.73 -4.21 13.28
CA ASP A 247 -20.60 -3.56 13.95
C ASP A 247 -20.02 -2.42 13.11
N THR A 248 -19.37 -1.47 13.78
CA THR A 248 -18.73 -0.31 13.17
C THR A 248 -17.22 -0.50 13.05
N VAL A 249 -16.67 -0.06 11.92
CA VAL A 249 -15.24 0.13 11.69
C VAL A 249 -14.98 1.54 11.16
N GLU A 250 -13.82 2.10 11.46
CA GLU A 250 -13.42 3.41 10.96
C GLU A 250 -12.60 3.25 9.67
N VAL A 251 -12.91 4.01 8.62
CA VAL A 251 -12.17 3.96 7.36
C VAL A 251 -11.79 5.34 6.82
N SER A 252 -10.64 5.42 6.17
CA SER A 252 -10.25 6.59 5.37
C SER A 252 -10.92 6.57 4.00
N ALA A 253 -10.96 7.71 3.32
CA ALA A 253 -11.33 7.75 1.89
C ALA A 253 -10.41 6.85 1.03
N PRO A 254 -10.87 6.37 -0.15
CA PRO A 254 -10.06 5.56 -1.07
C PRO A 254 -8.71 6.19 -1.41
N ALA A 255 -7.66 5.37 -1.53
CA ALA A 255 -6.28 5.80 -1.72
C ALA A 255 -5.49 4.87 -2.65
N GLY A 256 -4.34 5.36 -3.10
CA GLY A 256 -3.33 4.55 -3.79
C GLY A 256 -3.14 4.93 -5.25
N VAL A 257 -1.93 4.64 -5.73
CA VAL A 257 -1.49 4.89 -7.12
C VAL A 257 -1.57 3.66 -8.01
N PHE A 258 -1.68 2.47 -7.41
CA PHE A 258 -1.89 1.23 -8.17
C PHE A 258 -3.36 1.09 -8.55
N HIS A 259 -3.68 1.46 -9.78
CA HIS A 259 -5.04 1.39 -10.28
C HIS A 259 -5.09 1.24 -11.80
N LEU A 260 -6.21 0.73 -12.29
CA LEU A 260 -6.51 0.63 -13.72
C LEU A 260 -6.54 2.03 -14.36
N ASP A 261 -5.92 2.18 -15.54
CA ASP A 261 -6.24 3.34 -16.38
C ASP A 261 -7.60 3.10 -17.05
N THR A 262 -8.63 3.73 -16.49
CA THR A 262 -10.03 3.62 -16.95
C THR A 262 -10.33 4.42 -18.21
N LYS A 263 -9.38 5.23 -18.71
CA LYS A 263 -9.50 5.99 -19.95
C LYS A 263 -8.82 5.30 -21.14
N ALA A 264 -7.88 4.40 -20.86
CA ALA A 264 -7.20 3.61 -21.88
C ALA A 264 -8.09 2.48 -22.43
N ALA A 265 -7.78 2.07 -23.66
CA ALA A 265 -8.35 0.88 -24.33
C ALA A 265 -7.28 -0.21 -24.58
N THR A 266 -6.05 -0.01 -24.10
CA THR A 266 -4.97 -1.00 -24.16
C THR A 266 -5.43 -2.30 -23.51
N PRO A 267 -5.11 -3.48 -24.06
CA PRO A 267 -5.38 -4.76 -23.42
C PRO A 267 -4.83 -4.80 -21.99
N VAL A 268 -5.43 -5.61 -21.12
CA VAL A 268 -5.03 -5.71 -19.71
C VAL A 268 -4.74 -7.16 -19.32
N THR A 269 -3.60 -7.39 -18.68
CA THR A 269 -3.31 -8.69 -18.04
C THR A 269 -3.25 -8.52 -16.53
N LEU A 270 -4.10 -9.22 -15.79
CA LEU A 270 -4.19 -9.19 -14.33
C LEU A 270 -3.57 -10.46 -13.76
N ILE A 271 -2.49 -10.34 -12.99
CA ILE A 271 -1.76 -11.49 -12.41
C ILE A 271 -1.81 -11.39 -10.88
N SER A 272 -2.32 -12.43 -10.22
CA SER A 272 -2.40 -12.41 -8.75
C SER A 272 -2.00 -13.71 -8.06
N GLY A 273 -1.46 -13.57 -6.85
CA GLY A 273 -1.15 -14.67 -5.95
C GLY A 273 -1.90 -14.53 -4.61
N GLY A 274 -2.71 -15.54 -4.27
CA GLY A 274 -3.51 -15.54 -3.04
C GLY A 274 -4.39 -14.30 -2.92
N VAL A 275 -4.42 -13.65 -1.74
CA VAL A 275 -5.27 -12.46 -1.49
C VAL A 275 -4.93 -11.23 -2.38
N GLY A 276 -3.83 -11.26 -3.12
CA GLY A 276 -3.53 -10.27 -4.16
C GLY A 276 -4.57 -10.21 -5.29
N LEU A 277 -5.51 -11.17 -5.36
CA LEU A 277 -6.63 -11.14 -6.30
C LEU A 277 -7.61 -9.99 -6.05
N THR A 278 -7.58 -9.36 -4.87
CA THR A 278 -8.57 -8.37 -4.46
C THR A 278 -8.62 -7.12 -5.36
N PRO A 279 -7.52 -6.37 -5.60
CA PRO A 279 -7.56 -5.28 -6.58
C PRO A 279 -7.84 -5.77 -8.00
N MET A 280 -7.34 -6.97 -8.37
CA MET A 280 -7.55 -7.54 -9.71
C MET A 280 -9.03 -7.81 -9.98
N THR A 281 -9.76 -8.30 -8.98
CA THR A 281 -11.20 -8.56 -9.09
C THR A 281 -11.97 -7.27 -9.35
N ALA A 282 -11.57 -6.16 -8.70
CA ALA A 282 -12.15 -4.85 -8.97
C ALA A 282 -11.88 -4.38 -10.41
N MET A 283 -10.66 -4.55 -10.90
CA MET A 283 -10.28 -4.19 -12.27
C MET A 283 -11.03 -5.04 -13.30
N PHE A 284 -11.14 -6.36 -13.06
CA PHE A 284 -11.83 -7.30 -13.94
C PHE A 284 -13.33 -7.01 -14.01
N GLU A 285 -14.01 -6.80 -12.87
CA GLU A 285 -15.43 -6.41 -12.81
C GLU A 285 -15.65 -5.06 -13.53
N HIS A 286 -14.70 -4.12 -13.43
CA HIS A 286 -14.80 -2.85 -14.13
C HIS A 286 -14.70 -3.03 -15.65
N ILE A 287 -13.70 -3.76 -16.13
CA ILE A 287 -13.49 -3.95 -17.57
C ILE A 287 -14.67 -4.70 -18.18
N THR A 288 -15.03 -5.85 -17.63
CA THR A 288 -16.14 -6.68 -18.13
C THR A 288 -17.49 -5.95 -18.09
N GLY A 289 -17.74 -5.13 -17.06
CA GLY A 289 -19.01 -4.41 -16.92
C GLY A 289 -19.10 -3.04 -17.58
N ARG A 290 -17.98 -2.33 -17.81
CA ARG A 290 -17.97 -0.92 -18.29
C ARG A 290 -17.11 -0.69 -19.52
N GLN A 291 -16.22 -1.61 -19.86
CA GLN A 291 -15.37 -1.57 -21.05
C GLN A 291 -15.40 -2.93 -21.76
N PRO A 292 -16.59 -3.47 -22.12
CA PRO A 292 -16.73 -4.87 -22.52
C PRO A 292 -15.92 -5.27 -23.76
N GLU A 293 -15.56 -4.30 -24.61
CA GLU A 293 -14.73 -4.49 -25.82
C GLU A 293 -13.22 -4.50 -25.52
N ARG A 294 -12.80 -4.13 -24.30
CA ARG A 294 -11.38 -4.05 -23.91
C ARG A 294 -10.89 -5.45 -23.55
N PRO A 295 -9.89 -6.01 -24.26
CA PRO A 295 -9.38 -7.34 -23.96
C PRO A 295 -8.78 -7.41 -22.55
N VAL A 296 -9.16 -8.44 -21.78
CA VAL A 296 -8.65 -8.68 -20.44
C VAL A 296 -8.35 -10.16 -20.17
N SER A 297 -7.18 -10.44 -19.60
CA SER A 297 -6.77 -11.77 -19.16
C SER A 297 -6.51 -11.76 -17.67
N PHE A 298 -7.23 -12.59 -16.91
CA PHE A 298 -7.02 -12.76 -15.48
C PHE A 298 -6.34 -14.09 -15.21
N ILE A 299 -5.11 -14.02 -14.70
CA ILE A 299 -4.27 -15.14 -14.28
C ILE A 299 -4.16 -15.16 -12.75
N HIS A 300 -4.60 -16.25 -12.13
CA HIS A 300 -4.58 -16.40 -10.67
C HIS A 300 -3.75 -17.60 -10.21
N SER A 301 -3.06 -17.45 -9.09
CA SER A 301 -2.39 -18.53 -8.37
C SER A 301 -2.90 -18.63 -6.93
N ALA A 302 -3.30 -19.84 -6.55
CA ALA A 302 -3.67 -20.19 -5.18
C ALA A 302 -2.99 -21.50 -4.77
N ARG A 303 -2.98 -21.83 -3.46
CA ARG A 303 -2.43 -23.12 -3.01
C ARG A 303 -3.26 -24.29 -3.54
N ASN A 304 -4.58 -24.19 -3.36
CA ASN A 304 -5.60 -25.16 -3.71
C ASN A 304 -6.97 -24.45 -3.83
N PRO A 305 -8.01 -25.13 -4.33
CA PRO A 305 -9.34 -24.53 -4.49
C PRO A 305 -9.96 -24.00 -3.18
N GLN A 306 -9.66 -24.62 -2.03
CA GLN A 306 -10.28 -24.30 -0.74
C GLN A 306 -9.88 -22.93 -0.20
N VAL A 307 -8.68 -22.45 -0.55
CA VAL A 307 -8.18 -21.13 -0.12
C VAL A 307 -8.39 -20.03 -1.17
N GLN A 308 -8.88 -20.37 -2.35
CA GLN A 308 -9.17 -19.41 -3.42
C GLN A 308 -10.53 -18.74 -3.19
N ALA A 309 -10.56 -17.41 -3.26
CA ALA A 309 -11.79 -16.63 -3.27
C ALA A 309 -12.28 -16.36 -4.70
N PHE A 310 -13.59 -16.14 -4.87
CA PHE A 310 -14.23 -15.64 -6.09
C PHE A 310 -14.14 -16.50 -7.36
N ASP A 311 -13.79 -17.79 -7.29
CA ASP A 311 -13.64 -18.63 -8.50
C ASP A 311 -14.92 -18.64 -9.36
N GLY A 312 -16.09 -18.82 -8.73
CA GLY A 312 -17.39 -18.82 -9.42
C GLY A 312 -17.67 -17.50 -10.13
N ASP A 313 -17.65 -16.39 -9.40
CA ASP A 313 -17.89 -15.03 -9.94
C ASP A 313 -16.93 -14.70 -11.10
N LEU A 314 -15.64 -15.06 -10.97
CA LEU A 314 -14.63 -14.79 -12.02
C LEU A 314 -14.86 -15.62 -13.27
N ARG A 315 -15.27 -16.89 -13.12
CA ARG A 315 -15.64 -17.75 -14.26
C ARG A 315 -16.90 -17.25 -14.96
N GLU A 316 -17.90 -16.81 -14.20
CA GLU A 316 -19.14 -16.26 -14.73
C GLU A 316 -18.87 -15.00 -15.55
N MET A 317 -18.17 -14.01 -14.98
CA MET A 317 -17.78 -12.79 -15.70
C MET A 317 -16.96 -13.06 -16.96
N ALA A 318 -16.06 -14.05 -16.93
CA ALA A 318 -15.28 -14.44 -18.11
C ALA A 318 -16.15 -15.13 -19.18
N ALA A 319 -17.14 -15.92 -18.79
CA ALA A 319 -18.02 -16.61 -19.73
C ALA A 319 -19.03 -15.68 -20.42
N GLU A 320 -19.35 -14.54 -19.79
CA GLU A 320 -20.27 -13.53 -20.32
C GLU A 320 -19.61 -12.53 -21.29
N SER A 321 -18.29 -12.57 -21.48
CA SER A 321 -17.55 -11.65 -22.34
C SER A 321 -16.71 -12.39 -23.38
N GLU A 322 -16.80 -11.96 -24.64
CA GLU A 322 -15.94 -12.49 -25.73
C GLU A 322 -14.49 -11.99 -25.63
N HIS A 323 -14.23 -10.96 -24.80
CA HIS A 323 -12.94 -10.30 -24.66
C HIS A 323 -12.27 -10.58 -23.31
N ALA A 324 -12.87 -11.43 -22.46
CA ALA A 324 -12.34 -11.75 -21.14
C ALA A 324 -11.90 -13.22 -21.07
N THR A 325 -10.75 -13.46 -20.43
CA THR A 325 -10.31 -14.81 -20.08
C THR A 325 -9.96 -14.88 -18.61
N TYR A 326 -10.23 -16.05 -18.01
CA TYR A 326 -9.86 -16.34 -16.63
C TYR A 326 -9.19 -17.70 -16.53
N ALA A 327 -8.01 -17.73 -15.91
CA ALA A 327 -7.25 -18.94 -15.66
C ALA A 327 -6.69 -18.95 -14.24
N VAL A 328 -6.73 -20.12 -13.62
CA VAL A 328 -6.17 -20.36 -12.28
C VAL A 328 -5.21 -21.55 -12.34
N ARG A 329 -4.15 -21.50 -11.54
CA ARG A 329 -3.24 -22.62 -11.29
C ARG A 329 -3.07 -22.86 -9.78
N TYR A 330 -3.15 -24.11 -9.37
CA TYR A 330 -3.01 -24.50 -7.96
C TYR A 330 -1.61 -25.03 -7.66
N SER A 331 -0.88 -24.37 -6.75
CA SER A 331 0.52 -24.71 -6.53
C SER A 331 0.75 -26.09 -5.91
N GLU A 332 -0.22 -26.61 -5.16
CA GLU A 332 -0.11 -27.93 -4.52
C GLU A 332 -0.27 -29.09 -5.52
N THR A 333 -1.01 -28.90 -6.63
CA THR A 333 -1.25 -29.95 -7.63
C THR A 333 -0.49 -29.72 -8.93
N ASP A 334 -0.42 -28.48 -9.40
CA ASP A 334 0.05 -28.12 -10.73
C ASP A 334 1.42 -27.42 -10.72
N GLY A 335 1.92 -27.08 -9.52
CA GLY A 335 3.10 -26.24 -9.34
C GLY A 335 2.82 -24.74 -9.48
N PHE A 336 3.86 -23.92 -9.35
CA PHE A 336 3.76 -22.47 -9.46
C PHE A 336 3.45 -22.02 -10.91
N LEU A 337 3.03 -20.75 -11.05
CA LEU A 337 3.00 -20.11 -12.37
C LEU A 337 4.42 -20.11 -12.95
N ASP A 338 4.55 -20.55 -14.20
CA ASP A 338 5.79 -20.59 -14.95
C ASP A 338 5.61 -19.88 -16.29
N ARG A 339 6.73 -19.68 -17.01
CA ARG A 339 6.73 -18.99 -18.31
C ARG A 339 5.73 -19.58 -19.30
N ASN A 340 5.68 -20.91 -19.40
CA ASN A 340 4.81 -21.60 -20.35
C ASN A 340 3.32 -21.30 -20.07
N PHE A 341 2.95 -21.20 -18.79
CA PHE A 341 1.58 -20.83 -18.43
C PHE A 341 1.26 -19.38 -18.80
N LEU A 342 2.23 -18.48 -18.62
CA LEU A 342 2.08 -17.05 -18.93
C LEU A 342 2.07 -16.76 -20.44
N GLU A 343 2.92 -17.40 -21.23
CA GLU A 343 3.13 -17.11 -22.66
C GLU A 343 1.83 -17.14 -23.49
N SER A 344 0.91 -18.05 -23.16
CA SER A 344 -0.38 -18.19 -23.87
C SER A 344 -1.51 -17.31 -23.30
N ARG A 345 -1.26 -16.54 -22.24
CA ARG A 345 -2.29 -15.83 -21.48
C ARG A 345 -1.99 -14.35 -21.26
N VAL A 346 -0.72 -13.96 -21.29
CA VAL A 346 -0.34 -12.54 -21.32
C VAL A 346 -0.72 -12.01 -22.69
N LEU A 347 -1.56 -10.98 -22.72
CA LEU A 347 -2.03 -10.38 -23.97
C LEU A 347 -0.93 -9.50 -24.58
N ASP A 348 -0.75 -9.60 -25.89
CA ASP A 348 0.21 -8.77 -26.62
C ASP A 348 -0.08 -7.29 -26.44
N GLY A 349 0.96 -6.52 -26.08
CA GLY A 349 0.86 -5.08 -25.86
C GLY A 349 -0.01 -4.66 -24.68
N SER A 350 -0.30 -5.58 -23.74
CA SER A 350 -1.12 -5.26 -22.56
C SER A 350 -0.37 -4.49 -21.48
N ASP A 351 -1.13 -3.69 -20.73
CA ASP A 351 -0.71 -3.23 -19.41
C ASP A 351 -0.91 -4.39 -18.42
N VAL A 352 0.17 -4.79 -17.75
CA VAL A 352 0.21 -5.95 -16.84
C VAL A 352 0.19 -5.48 -15.39
N TYR A 353 -0.83 -5.89 -14.64
CA TYR A 353 -1.00 -5.57 -13.22
C TYR A 353 -0.69 -6.81 -12.37
N ILE A 354 0.21 -6.69 -11.40
CA ILE A 354 0.65 -7.80 -10.55
C ILE A 354 0.40 -7.48 -9.07
N CYS A 355 -0.22 -8.40 -8.33
CA CYS A 355 -0.33 -8.26 -6.88
C CYS A 355 -0.23 -9.62 -6.17
N GLY A 356 0.62 -9.69 -5.14
CA GLY A 356 0.81 -10.89 -4.34
C GLY A 356 1.97 -10.76 -3.36
N PRO A 357 2.39 -11.88 -2.72
CA PRO A 357 3.57 -11.90 -1.86
C PRO A 357 4.85 -11.51 -2.61
N ALA A 358 5.85 -10.96 -1.90
CA ALA A 358 7.11 -10.52 -2.53
C ALA A 358 7.79 -11.60 -3.40
N PRO A 359 7.95 -12.87 -2.95
CA PRO A 359 8.53 -13.91 -3.79
C PRO A 359 7.74 -14.17 -5.09
N PHE A 360 6.41 -14.08 -5.02
CA PHE A 360 5.54 -14.25 -6.19
C PHE A 360 5.73 -13.10 -7.18
N MET A 361 5.68 -11.85 -6.71
CA MET A 361 5.84 -10.69 -7.60
C MET A 361 7.21 -10.70 -8.28
N ASN A 362 8.28 -11.02 -7.54
CA ASN A 362 9.62 -11.11 -8.11
C ASN A 362 9.69 -12.17 -9.22
N ALA A 363 9.15 -13.36 -8.98
CA ALA A 363 9.10 -14.41 -10.00
C ALA A 363 8.32 -13.95 -11.24
N MET A 364 7.13 -13.33 -11.06
CA MET A 364 6.32 -12.87 -12.18
C MET A 364 6.98 -11.74 -12.98
N ILE A 365 7.60 -10.77 -12.31
CA ILE A 365 8.34 -9.69 -13.00
C ILE A 365 9.50 -10.27 -13.84
N LEU A 366 10.24 -11.25 -13.30
CA LEU A 366 11.32 -11.91 -14.02
C LEU A 366 10.81 -12.67 -15.25
N GLU A 367 9.72 -13.42 -15.12
CA GLU A 367 9.14 -14.16 -16.24
C GLU A 367 8.55 -13.23 -17.31
N LEU A 368 7.88 -12.14 -16.93
CA LEU A 368 7.35 -11.15 -17.87
C LEU A 368 8.46 -10.44 -18.64
N LYS A 369 9.56 -10.08 -17.97
CA LYS A 369 10.76 -9.54 -18.64
C LYS A 369 11.34 -10.55 -19.63
N ALA A 370 11.38 -11.83 -19.26
CA ALA A 370 11.85 -12.88 -20.15
C ALA A 370 10.91 -13.15 -21.34
N LEU A 371 9.62 -12.83 -21.20
CA LEU A 371 8.62 -12.80 -22.29
C LEU A 371 8.68 -11.52 -23.13
N GLY A 372 9.55 -10.56 -22.78
CA GLY A 372 9.72 -9.31 -23.52
C GLY A 372 8.72 -8.20 -23.17
N VAL A 373 7.98 -8.32 -22.07
CA VAL A 373 7.10 -7.25 -21.59
C VAL A 373 7.95 -6.08 -21.08
N PRO A 374 7.80 -4.87 -21.65
CA PRO A 374 8.49 -3.67 -21.20
C PRO A 374 8.15 -3.31 -19.75
N MET A 375 9.14 -2.81 -18.99
CA MET A 375 8.95 -2.52 -17.56
C MET A 375 7.91 -1.42 -17.32
N GLU A 376 7.77 -0.47 -18.24
CA GLU A 376 6.77 0.60 -18.22
C GLU A 376 5.33 0.09 -18.31
N GLN A 377 5.12 -1.12 -18.84
CA GLN A 377 3.81 -1.79 -18.89
C GLN A 377 3.56 -2.71 -17.69
N ILE A 378 4.54 -2.87 -16.79
CA ILE A 378 4.42 -3.71 -15.61
C ILE A 378 4.13 -2.85 -14.38
N HIS A 379 2.88 -2.90 -13.93
CA HIS A 379 2.41 -2.25 -12.72
C HIS A 379 2.30 -3.27 -11.60
N TYR A 380 2.70 -2.91 -10.38
CA TYR A 380 2.60 -3.82 -9.24
C TYR A 380 2.29 -3.07 -7.94
N GLU A 381 1.67 -3.78 -7.00
CA GLU A 381 1.42 -3.31 -5.63
C GLU A 381 1.72 -4.42 -4.63
N PHE A 382 2.34 -4.04 -3.52
CA PHE A 382 2.79 -4.96 -2.49
C PHE A 382 2.07 -4.75 -1.17
N PHE A 383 1.58 -5.84 -0.58
CA PHE A 383 0.97 -5.84 0.75
C PHE A 383 2.03 -6.00 1.84
N GLY A 384 2.92 -5.01 1.96
CA GLY A 384 3.98 -4.96 2.97
C GLY A 384 4.91 -3.75 2.81
N PRO A 385 6.01 -3.67 3.58
CA PRO A 385 6.99 -2.59 3.42
C PRO A 385 7.70 -2.68 2.06
N ALA A 386 7.77 -1.57 1.31
CA ALA A 386 8.38 -1.52 -0.04
C ALA A 386 9.82 -2.06 -0.11
N ALA A 387 10.58 -1.94 0.98
CA ALA A 387 11.96 -2.44 1.10
C ALA A 387 12.11 -3.97 0.90
N GLU A 388 11.04 -4.75 1.02
CA GLU A 388 11.09 -6.21 0.77
C GLU A 388 11.15 -6.57 -0.73
N LEU A 389 10.83 -5.63 -1.63
CA LEU A 389 10.92 -5.83 -3.08
C LEU A 389 12.30 -5.44 -3.63
N GLU A 390 12.87 -4.32 -3.17
CA GLU A 390 14.17 -3.80 -3.63
C GLU A 390 15.34 -4.76 -3.34
N ALA A 391 15.24 -5.57 -2.28
CA ALA A 391 16.26 -6.56 -1.92
C ALA A 391 16.35 -7.75 -2.91
N VAL A 392 15.43 -7.84 -3.87
CA VAL A 392 15.31 -9.00 -4.79
C VAL A 392 15.34 -8.57 -6.27
N THR A 393 15.13 -7.30 -6.57
CA THR A 393 15.18 -6.75 -7.94
C THR A 393 16.51 -6.07 -8.29
N ALA A 394 17.42 -5.93 -7.33
CA ALA A 394 18.83 -5.55 -7.52
C ALA A 394 19.68 -6.78 -7.84
#